data_AF-A0A0A1XMH0-F1
#
_entry.id   AF-A0A0A1XMH0-F1
#
_cell.length_a   1.000
_cell.length_b   1.000
_cell.length_c   1.000
_cell.angle_alpha   90.00
_cell.angle_beta   90.00
_cell.angle_gamma   90.00
#
_symmetry.space_group_name_H-M   'P 1'
#
loop_
_entity.id
_entity.type
_entity.pdbx_description
1 polymer ?
#
loop_
_entity_poly.entity_id
_entity_poly.type
_entity_poly.pdbx_seq_one_letter_code
_entity_poly.pdbx_strand_id
1 'polypeptide(L)'
;MLEFKKRIHNLATHTLLALVLLQVLIDPTAAATKCHQCTGINCQRTSYAATEDCADALDSCVSVFQGSTVLAQGCFGQLAVELRDKCEMPSAEQTDEAEVVDASDSVPLFNSECHQCSEDLCNNVGSEGTDCIECDSNEDAKCASDTDNLEPQRCAISKAMNTYCYTKIEGNRATRGCAIDLVQQKECLSNNRCSLCSPSDIGGCNRDPKVTTDDSGSDGSSSSGGGGSGSDSGSSSGGANGGSDSGTGSGSGTGDGGSSSGGS
;
A
#
# COMPACT_ATOMS: atom_id res chain seq x y z
N MET A 1 -62.64 31.56 -12.21
CA MET A 1 -61.45 32.08 -11.48
C MET A 1 -60.81 31.06 -10.54
N LEU A 2 -61.58 30.26 -9.78
CA LEU A 2 -61.03 29.32 -8.79
C LEU A 2 -60.18 28.17 -9.41
N GLU A 3 -60.66 27.57 -10.51
CA GLU A 3 -59.97 26.49 -11.24
C GLU A 3 -58.64 26.93 -11.84
N PHE A 4 -58.57 28.17 -12.36
CA PHE A 4 -57.34 28.72 -12.93
C PHE A 4 -56.27 28.93 -11.85
N LYS A 5 -56.68 29.37 -10.66
CA LYS A 5 -55.81 29.56 -9.49
C LYS A 5 -55.25 28.22 -8.97
N LYS A 6 -56.05 27.16 -9.01
CA LYS A 6 -55.66 25.80 -8.61
C LYS A 6 -54.67 25.16 -9.58
N ARG A 7 -54.86 25.36 -10.89
CA ARG A 7 -53.91 24.89 -11.93
C ARG A 7 -52.56 25.60 -11.85
N ILE A 8 -52.56 26.91 -11.59
CA ILE A 8 -51.31 27.68 -11.38
C ILE A 8 -50.59 27.21 -10.12
N HIS A 9 -51.31 26.96 -9.02
CA HIS A 9 -50.70 26.44 -7.80
C HIS A 9 -50.06 25.06 -8.00
N ASN A 10 -50.75 24.13 -8.66
CA ASN A 10 -50.21 22.80 -8.94
C ASN A 10 -48.99 22.88 -9.87
N LEU A 11 -49.03 23.73 -10.90
CA LEU A 11 -47.88 23.89 -11.78
C LEU A 11 -46.66 24.43 -11.02
N ALA A 12 -46.87 25.44 -10.17
CA ALA A 12 -45.83 26.03 -9.34
C ALA A 12 -45.24 25.05 -8.31
N THR A 13 -46.07 24.19 -7.69
CA THR A 13 -45.58 23.18 -6.75
C THR A 13 -44.75 22.10 -7.45
N HIS A 14 -45.13 21.68 -8.65
CA HIS A 14 -44.40 20.67 -9.41
C HIS A 14 -43.06 21.21 -9.95
N THR A 15 -43.02 22.45 -10.44
CA THR A 15 -41.74 23.07 -10.84
C THR A 15 -40.82 23.27 -9.64
N LEU A 16 -41.35 23.67 -8.48
CA LEU A 16 -40.55 23.83 -7.27
C LEU A 16 -40.01 22.49 -6.76
N LEU A 17 -40.83 21.43 -6.79
CA LEU A 17 -40.41 20.07 -6.43
C LEU A 17 -39.33 19.54 -7.38
N ALA A 18 -39.48 19.76 -8.69
CA ALA A 18 -38.50 19.37 -9.69
C ALA A 18 -37.16 20.11 -9.52
N LEU A 19 -37.20 21.40 -9.18
CA LEU A 19 -36.00 22.20 -8.90
C LEU A 19 -35.26 21.72 -7.65
N VAL A 20 -36.00 21.36 -6.59
CA VAL A 20 -35.41 20.79 -5.37
C VAL A 20 -34.82 19.41 -5.64
N LEU A 21 -35.50 18.55 -6.39
CA LEU A 21 -34.97 17.24 -6.80
C LEU A 21 -33.71 17.37 -7.66
N LEU A 22 -33.63 18.38 -8.54
CA LEU A 22 -32.44 18.64 -9.34
C LEU A 22 -31.25 19.07 -8.48
N GLN A 23 -31.47 19.80 -7.39
CA GLN A 23 -30.39 20.17 -6.45
C GLN A 23 -29.84 19.00 -5.64
N VAL A 24 -30.65 17.96 -5.38
CA VAL A 24 -30.20 16.74 -4.69
C VAL A 24 -29.35 15.84 -5.62
N LEU A 25 -29.50 15.99 -6.94
CA LEU A 25 -28.72 15.24 -7.93
C LEU A 25 -27.38 15.91 -8.27
N ILE A 26 -27.12 17.11 -7.78
CA ILE A 26 -25.84 17.80 -7.93
C ILE A 26 -25.07 17.56 -6.64
N ASP A 27 -24.34 16.45 -6.57
CA ASP A 27 -23.32 16.30 -5.54
C ASP A 27 -22.30 17.44 -5.77
N PRO A 28 -22.04 18.30 -4.78
CA PRO A 28 -20.98 19.28 -4.91
C PRO A 28 -19.68 18.48 -5.08
N THR A 29 -19.06 18.58 -6.25
CA THR A 29 -17.66 18.19 -6.43
C THR A 29 -16.84 19.16 -5.59
N ALA A 30 -16.69 18.86 -4.31
CA ALA A 30 -15.70 19.51 -3.47
C ALA A 30 -14.34 19.12 -4.04
N ALA A 31 -13.62 20.11 -4.54
CA ALA A 31 -12.24 19.95 -4.94
C ALA A 31 -11.33 20.33 -3.77
N ALA A 32 -10.11 19.80 -3.79
CA ALA A 32 -9.24 19.85 -2.64
C ALA A 32 -8.72 21.28 -2.51
N THR A 33 -8.89 21.86 -1.33
CA THR A 33 -8.33 23.17 -1.01
C THR A 33 -6.97 23.02 -0.33
N LYS A 34 -6.69 21.86 0.26
CA LYS A 34 -5.49 21.60 1.04
C LYS A 34 -5.00 20.16 0.89
N CYS A 35 -3.69 19.98 0.66
CA CYS A 35 -3.08 18.67 0.48
C CYS A 35 -1.89 18.46 1.41
N HIS A 36 -1.56 17.19 1.69
CA HIS A 36 -0.24 16.87 2.24
C HIS A 36 0.84 17.21 1.22
N GLN A 37 1.98 17.70 1.70
CA GLN A 37 3.07 18.17 0.85
C GLN A 37 4.38 17.54 1.30
N CYS A 38 5.14 17.01 0.34
CA CYS A 38 6.53 16.62 0.53
C CYS A 38 7.23 16.41 -0.82
N THR A 39 8.56 16.40 -0.83
CA THR A 39 9.34 16.03 -2.02
C THR A 39 10.62 15.31 -1.62
N GLY A 40 10.95 14.25 -2.37
CA GLY A 40 12.14 13.44 -2.20
C GLY A 40 12.25 12.87 -0.78
N ILE A 41 13.44 13.02 -0.19
CA ILE A 41 13.74 12.43 1.12
C ILE A 41 12.85 12.94 2.26
N ASN A 42 12.24 14.12 2.12
CA ASN A 42 11.33 14.64 3.13
C ASN A 42 10.05 13.79 3.25
N CYS A 43 9.61 13.12 2.19
CA CYS A 43 8.47 12.21 2.24
C CYS A 43 8.69 11.01 3.18
N GLN A 44 9.95 10.61 3.38
CA GLN A 44 10.32 9.47 4.21
C GLN A 44 10.60 9.84 5.68
N ARG A 45 10.69 11.14 6.00
CA ARG A 45 11.01 11.58 7.37
C ARG A 45 9.76 11.52 8.24
N THR A 46 9.80 10.72 9.31
CA THR A 46 8.73 10.66 10.32
C THR A 46 8.41 12.03 10.94
N SER A 47 9.42 12.89 11.09
CA SER A 47 9.26 14.23 11.65
C SER A 47 8.74 15.28 10.66
N TYR A 48 8.59 14.93 9.37
CA TYR A 48 8.17 15.86 8.35
C TYR A 48 6.69 15.65 8.03
N ALA A 49 5.89 16.64 8.43
CA ALA A 49 4.47 16.72 8.14
C ALA A 49 4.19 18.15 7.69
N ALA A 50 4.12 18.35 6.38
CA ALA A 50 3.78 19.62 5.77
C ALA A 50 2.48 19.46 4.97
N THR A 51 1.81 20.59 4.79
CA THR A 51 0.60 20.72 3.98
C THR A 51 0.70 21.99 3.17
N GLU A 52 0.08 22.01 2.00
CA GLU A 52 -0.03 23.20 1.16
C GLU A 52 -1.48 23.48 0.80
N ASP A 53 -1.80 24.76 0.58
CA ASP A 53 -3.09 25.18 0.06
C ASP A 53 -3.03 25.17 -1.48
N CYS A 54 -4.07 24.64 -2.13
CA CYS A 54 -4.11 24.57 -3.58
C CYS A 54 -4.40 25.93 -4.20
N ALA A 55 -3.65 26.29 -5.25
CA ALA A 55 -3.81 27.57 -5.94
C ALA A 55 -5.13 27.65 -6.73
N ASP A 56 -5.61 26.51 -7.24
CA ASP A 56 -6.90 26.39 -7.91
C ASP A 56 -7.89 25.64 -7.00
N ALA A 57 -9.10 26.16 -6.90
CA ALA A 57 -10.18 25.54 -6.14
C ALA A 57 -10.73 24.28 -6.81
N LEU A 58 -10.29 23.95 -8.03
CA LEU A 58 -10.58 22.72 -8.76
C LEU A 58 -9.37 21.76 -8.85
N ASP A 59 -8.28 22.05 -8.13
CA ASP A 59 -7.10 21.19 -8.10
C ASP A 59 -7.37 19.86 -7.34
N SER A 60 -6.49 18.89 -7.54
CA SER A 60 -6.54 17.59 -6.85
C SER A 60 -5.30 17.38 -5.98
N CYS A 61 -5.46 16.68 -4.87
CA CYS A 61 -4.33 16.18 -4.11
C CYS A 61 -3.74 14.95 -4.77
N VAL A 62 -2.41 14.86 -4.71
CA VAL A 62 -1.64 13.85 -5.41
C VAL A 62 -0.58 13.22 -4.51
N SER A 63 -0.38 11.93 -4.68
CA SER A 63 0.80 11.19 -4.20
C SER A 63 1.46 10.48 -5.37
N VAL A 64 2.75 10.76 -5.56
CA VAL A 64 3.56 10.18 -6.64
C VAL A 64 4.49 9.13 -6.06
N PHE A 65 4.53 7.96 -6.67
CA PHE A 65 5.25 6.79 -6.19
C PHE A 65 6.43 6.40 -7.10
N GLN A 66 7.35 5.64 -6.51
CA GLN A 66 8.33 4.83 -7.18
C GLN A 66 8.40 3.49 -6.44
N GLY A 67 7.76 2.47 -7.01
CA GLY A 67 7.46 1.24 -6.26
C GLY A 67 6.63 1.57 -5.01
N SER A 68 7.10 1.14 -3.83
CA SER A 68 6.44 1.42 -2.55
C SER A 68 6.81 2.76 -1.91
N THR A 69 7.72 3.51 -2.52
CA THR A 69 8.24 4.77 -1.96
C THR A 69 7.50 5.97 -2.51
N VAL A 70 7.11 6.89 -1.64
CA VAL A 70 6.55 8.19 -2.05
C VAL A 70 7.67 9.15 -2.44
N LEU A 71 7.62 9.62 -3.68
CA LEU A 71 8.52 10.62 -4.22
C LEU A 71 8.06 12.04 -3.91
N ALA A 72 6.75 12.29 -3.97
CA ALA A 72 6.18 13.59 -3.71
C ALA A 72 4.71 13.50 -3.32
N GLN A 73 4.27 14.51 -2.57
CA GLN A 73 2.87 14.79 -2.29
C GLN A 73 2.63 16.27 -2.54
N GLY A 74 1.43 16.61 -3.02
CA GLY A 74 1.02 18.00 -3.17
C GLY A 74 -0.28 18.17 -3.96
N CYS A 75 -0.58 19.40 -4.34
CA CYS A 75 -1.61 19.74 -5.31
C CYS A 75 -1.08 19.46 -6.73
N PHE A 76 -1.88 18.84 -7.60
CA PHE A 76 -1.44 18.41 -8.94
C PHE A 76 -0.86 19.57 -9.75
N GLY A 77 -1.52 20.73 -9.76
CA GLY A 77 -1.08 21.92 -10.50
C GLY A 77 0.24 22.54 -10.00
N GLN A 78 0.68 22.19 -8.79
CA GLN A 78 1.88 22.74 -8.14
C GLN A 78 3.08 21.79 -8.14
N LEU A 79 2.87 20.54 -8.56
CA LEU A 79 3.95 19.56 -8.72
C LEU A 79 4.88 19.94 -9.89
N ALA A 80 6.16 19.56 -9.76
CA ALA A 80 7.12 19.66 -10.87
C ALA A 80 6.62 18.83 -12.07
N VAL A 81 6.94 19.26 -13.30
CA VAL A 81 6.42 18.67 -14.53
C VAL A 81 6.73 17.18 -14.60
N GLU A 82 7.96 16.78 -14.27
CA GLU A 82 8.41 15.39 -14.26
C GLU A 82 7.64 14.49 -13.28
N LEU A 83 7.05 15.06 -12.23
CA LEU A 83 6.21 14.35 -11.26
C LEU A 83 4.74 14.30 -11.73
N ARG A 84 4.28 15.35 -12.41
CA ARG A 84 2.95 15.37 -13.04
C ARG A 84 2.85 14.36 -14.16
N ASP A 85 3.90 14.23 -14.97
CA ASP A 85 3.95 13.28 -16.09
C ASP A 85 3.78 11.83 -15.62
N LYS A 86 4.26 11.50 -14.39
CA LYS A 86 4.00 10.19 -13.76
C LYS A 86 2.55 9.95 -13.38
N CYS A 87 1.73 10.98 -13.30
CA CYS A 87 0.31 10.92 -12.97
C CYS A 87 -0.60 10.99 -14.20
N GLU A 88 -0.06 11.43 -15.34
CA GLU A 88 -0.78 11.43 -16.61
C GLU A 88 -0.85 9.98 -17.11
N MET A 89 -2.06 9.46 -17.35
CA MET A 89 -2.18 8.13 -17.94
C MET A 89 -1.54 8.16 -19.33
N PRO A 90 -0.73 7.16 -19.72
CA PRO A 90 -0.23 7.09 -21.07
C PRO A 90 -1.43 7.03 -22.02
N SER A 91 -1.59 8.07 -22.85
CA SER A 91 -2.53 8.04 -23.96
C SER A 91 -2.23 6.79 -24.79
N ALA A 92 -3.26 6.01 -25.15
CA ALA A 92 -3.17 4.79 -25.96
C ALA A 92 -2.52 4.96 -27.36
N GLU A 93 -1.96 6.14 -27.64
CA GLU A 93 -1.30 6.52 -28.89
C GLU A 93 0.23 6.47 -28.82
N GLN A 94 0.82 6.06 -27.67
CA GLN A 94 2.29 5.96 -27.49
C GLN A 94 2.82 4.52 -27.33
N THR A 95 2.01 3.51 -27.64
CA THR A 95 2.57 2.18 -27.92
C THR A 95 3.11 2.19 -29.34
N ASP A 96 4.37 2.62 -29.49
CA ASP A 96 5.18 2.28 -30.65
C ASP A 96 5.26 0.75 -30.73
N GLU A 97 4.46 0.18 -31.62
CA GLU A 97 4.70 -1.09 -32.31
C GLU A 97 5.20 -2.26 -31.45
N ALA A 98 4.41 -2.70 -30.47
CA ALA A 98 4.62 -4.00 -29.83
C ALA A 98 3.31 -4.76 -29.60
N GLU A 99 3.13 -5.76 -30.45
CA GLU A 99 2.22 -6.90 -30.35
C GLU A 99 0.71 -6.62 -30.18
N VAL A 100 0.01 -6.83 -31.29
CA VAL A 100 -1.41 -7.22 -31.33
C VAL A 100 -1.64 -8.48 -30.48
N VAL A 101 -1.87 -8.29 -29.18
CA VAL A 101 -2.60 -9.25 -28.35
C VAL A 101 -4.08 -8.91 -28.43
N ASP A 102 -4.88 -9.96 -28.62
CA ASP A 102 -6.31 -9.99 -28.90
C ASP A 102 -7.13 -8.97 -28.07
N ALA A 103 -7.96 -8.18 -28.74
CA ALA A 103 -8.72 -7.06 -28.20
C ALA A 103 -9.94 -7.48 -27.34
N SER A 104 -9.80 -8.52 -26.52
CA SER A 104 -10.83 -9.00 -25.60
C SER A 104 -10.43 -8.94 -24.12
N ASP A 105 -9.19 -8.55 -23.80
CA ASP A 105 -8.69 -8.49 -22.42
C ASP A 105 -7.91 -7.19 -22.15
N SER A 106 -8.52 -6.04 -22.47
CA SER A 106 -7.97 -4.74 -22.09
C SER A 106 -8.17 -4.53 -20.58
N VAL A 107 -7.25 -5.09 -19.78
CA VAL A 107 -7.06 -4.72 -18.38
C VAL A 107 -6.82 -3.21 -18.35
N PRO A 108 -7.58 -2.41 -17.57
CA PRO A 108 -7.32 -0.98 -17.48
C PRO A 108 -5.87 -0.77 -17.05
N LEU A 109 -5.12 0.01 -17.82
CA LEU A 109 -3.79 0.49 -17.43
C LEU A 109 -3.97 1.42 -16.22
N PHE A 110 -4.05 0.84 -15.02
CA PHE A 110 -4.04 1.58 -13.78
C PHE A 110 -2.64 2.17 -13.58
N ASN A 111 -2.56 3.48 -13.38
CA ASN A 111 -1.30 4.15 -13.12
C ASN A 111 -0.91 3.97 -11.65
N SER A 112 -0.20 2.87 -11.36
CA SER A 112 0.29 2.56 -10.01
C SER A 112 1.37 3.52 -9.51
N GLU A 113 1.89 4.40 -10.36
CA GLU A 113 2.86 5.44 -10.00
C GLU A 113 2.20 6.69 -9.40
N CYS A 114 0.86 6.77 -9.39
CA CYS A 114 0.18 7.96 -8.89
C CYS A 114 -1.20 7.68 -8.27
N HIS A 115 -1.49 8.38 -7.18
CA HIS A 115 -2.82 8.48 -6.62
C HIS A 115 -3.31 9.93 -6.66
N GLN A 116 -4.50 10.17 -7.19
CA GLN A 116 -5.16 11.47 -7.20
C GLN A 116 -6.50 11.42 -6.48
N CYS A 117 -6.83 12.45 -5.72
CA CYS A 117 -8.08 12.57 -4.97
C CYS A 117 -8.47 14.04 -4.76
N SER A 118 -9.75 14.31 -4.47
CA SER A 118 -10.31 15.68 -4.46
C SER A 118 -10.74 16.17 -3.07
N GLU A 119 -10.56 15.37 -2.03
CA GLU A 119 -10.88 15.79 -0.66
C GLU A 119 -9.66 16.46 0.01
N ASP A 120 -9.89 17.30 1.01
CA ASP A 120 -8.77 17.88 1.77
C ASP A 120 -7.94 16.78 2.44
N LEU A 121 -6.62 16.84 2.27
CA LEU A 121 -5.63 15.96 2.89
C LEU A 121 -5.80 14.47 2.53
N CYS A 122 -6.52 14.15 1.46
CA CYS A 122 -6.78 12.76 1.06
C CYS A 122 -5.55 12.02 0.52
N ASN A 123 -4.48 12.74 0.16
CA ASN A 123 -3.30 12.14 -0.45
C ASN A 123 -2.34 11.48 0.56
N ASN A 124 -2.72 11.25 1.82
CA ASN A 124 -1.90 10.46 2.74
C ASN A 124 -2.15 8.94 2.61
N VAL A 125 -1.91 8.41 1.40
CA VAL A 125 -2.11 7.00 1.08
C VAL A 125 -0.83 6.38 0.50
N GLY A 126 -0.54 5.15 0.92
CA GLY A 126 0.58 4.36 0.42
C GLY A 126 0.39 3.92 -1.02
N SER A 127 1.43 3.29 -1.58
CA SER A 127 1.37 2.71 -2.92
C SER A 127 0.33 1.59 -2.98
N GLU A 128 -0.05 1.19 -4.19
CA GLU A 128 -0.84 -0.03 -4.38
C GLU A 128 -0.16 -1.25 -3.76
N GLY A 129 -0.97 -2.23 -3.31
CA GLY A 129 -0.46 -3.44 -2.65
C GLY A 129 0.01 -3.21 -1.21
N THR A 130 -0.40 -2.10 -0.59
CA THR A 130 -0.16 -1.82 0.84
C THR A 130 -1.46 -1.92 1.64
N ASP A 131 -2.37 -2.80 1.23
CA ASP A 131 -3.72 -2.87 1.78
C ASP A 131 -3.79 -3.85 2.97
N CYS A 132 -4.33 -3.40 4.11
CA CYS A 132 -4.46 -4.16 5.36
C CYS A 132 -5.89 -4.14 5.89
N ILE A 133 -6.27 -5.12 6.70
CA ILE A 133 -7.47 -5.00 7.53
C ILE A 133 -7.20 -3.97 8.63
N GLU A 134 -8.00 -2.92 8.70
CA GLU A 134 -7.98 -1.92 9.77
C GLU A 134 -9.27 -2.02 10.59
N CYS A 135 -9.17 -2.47 11.85
CA CYS A 135 -10.34 -2.60 12.71
C CYS A 135 -9.98 -2.77 14.19
N ASP A 136 -10.97 -2.50 15.04
CA ASP A 136 -10.96 -2.88 16.45
C ASP A 136 -12.22 -3.67 16.80
N SER A 137 -12.05 -4.83 17.45
CA SER A 137 -13.18 -5.69 17.86
C SER A 137 -14.15 -5.05 18.86
N ASN A 138 -13.76 -3.98 19.54
CA ASN A 138 -14.66 -3.20 20.39
C ASN A 138 -15.64 -2.34 19.56
N GLU A 139 -15.29 -2.02 18.32
CA GLU A 139 -16.08 -1.19 17.40
C GLU A 139 -16.80 -2.04 16.36
N ASP A 140 -16.13 -3.06 15.82
CA ASP A 140 -16.69 -4.07 14.93
C ASP A 140 -16.31 -5.47 15.38
N ALA A 141 -17.29 -6.22 15.91
CA ALA A 141 -17.09 -7.58 16.39
C ALA A 141 -16.52 -8.53 15.32
N LYS A 142 -16.73 -8.27 14.02
CA LYS A 142 -16.13 -9.06 12.94
C LYS A 142 -14.61 -9.05 12.96
N CYS A 143 -14.00 -7.98 13.49
CA CYS A 143 -12.55 -7.86 13.62
C CYS A 143 -11.91 -9.01 14.43
N ALA A 144 -12.67 -9.57 15.38
CA ALA A 144 -12.23 -10.69 16.19
C ALA A 144 -12.34 -12.04 15.47
N SER A 145 -13.44 -12.30 14.74
CA SER A 145 -13.82 -13.66 14.33
C SER A 145 -14.24 -13.83 12.86
N ASP A 146 -14.67 -12.77 12.18
CA ASP A 146 -15.22 -12.81 10.82
C ASP A 146 -14.47 -11.83 9.89
N THR A 147 -13.15 -11.91 9.95
CA THR A 147 -12.25 -11.02 9.21
C THR A 147 -12.30 -11.23 7.72
N ASP A 148 -12.79 -12.37 7.22
CA ASP A 148 -12.87 -12.68 5.78
C ASP A 148 -13.88 -11.78 5.05
N ASN A 149 -14.88 -11.27 5.79
CA ASN A 149 -15.87 -10.33 5.30
C ASN A 149 -15.46 -8.85 5.49
N LEU A 150 -14.24 -8.60 5.97
CA LEU A 150 -13.67 -7.25 6.04
C LEU A 150 -12.84 -6.97 4.79
N GLU A 151 -13.06 -5.79 4.23
CA GLU A 151 -12.33 -5.31 3.06
C GLU A 151 -11.00 -4.66 3.49
N PRO A 152 -9.86 -5.05 2.89
CA PRO A 152 -8.59 -4.39 3.15
C PRO A 152 -8.63 -2.93 2.69
N GLN A 153 -8.05 -2.05 3.50
CA GLN A 153 -7.91 -0.63 3.21
C GLN A 153 -6.44 -0.31 2.96
N ARG A 154 -6.18 0.60 2.03
CA ARG A 154 -4.81 1.02 1.70
C ARG A 154 -4.21 1.76 2.89
N CYS A 155 -3.05 1.30 3.35
CA CYS A 155 -2.35 1.95 4.45
C CYS A 155 -1.99 3.40 4.09
N ALA A 156 -1.82 4.22 5.12
CA ALA A 156 -1.14 5.50 4.95
C ALA A 156 0.33 5.31 4.52
N ILE A 157 0.94 6.39 4.06
CA ILE A 157 2.33 6.39 3.57
C ILE A 157 3.28 5.92 4.66
N SER A 158 4.08 4.90 4.34
CA SER A 158 5.12 4.43 5.24
C SER A 158 6.25 5.43 5.38
N LYS A 159 6.64 5.66 6.63
CA LYS A 159 7.85 6.38 7.02
C LYS A 159 8.99 5.42 7.35
N ALA A 160 8.72 4.12 7.32
CA ALA A 160 9.73 3.07 7.32
C ALA A 160 10.02 2.61 5.88
N MET A 161 11.06 1.78 5.71
CA MET A 161 11.35 1.17 4.40
C MET A 161 10.21 0.27 3.90
N ASN A 162 9.51 -0.40 4.82
CA ASN A 162 8.46 -1.35 4.50
C ASN A 162 7.18 -0.97 5.27
N THR A 163 6.03 -1.23 4.65
CA THR A 163 4.73 -1.29 5.32
C THR A 163 4.47 -2.72 5.74
N TYR A 164 3.97 -2.92 6.96
CA TYR A 164 3.44 -4.22 7.38
C TYR A 164 2.00 -4.07 7.84
N CYS A 165 1.22 -5.13 7.69
CA CYS A 165 -0.03 -5.24 8.44
C CYS A 165 0.28 -5.91 9.79
N TYR A 166 -0.42 -5.50 10.84
CA TYR A 166 -0.36 -6.15 12.14
C TYR A 166 -1.70 -6.74 12.55
N THR A 167 -1.63 -7.81 13.34
CA THR A 167 -2.72 -8.35 14.15
C THR A 167 -2.26 -8.38 15.59
N LYS A 168 -3.03 -7.81 16.52
CA LYS A 168 -2.77 -7.84 17.96
C LYS A 168 -3.97 -8.44 18.70
N ILE A 169 -3.76 -9.48 19.50
CA ILE A 169 -4.83 -10.13 20.28
C ILE A 169 -4.57 -10.03 21.79
N GLU A 170 -5.38 -9.24 22.48
CA GLU A 170 -5.29 -9.07 23.94
C GLU A 170 -6.55 -9.60 24.62
N GLY A 171 -6.46 -10.80 25.19
CA GLY A 171 -7.63 -11.52 25.70
C GLY A 171 -8.62 -11.78 24.56
N ASN A 172 -9.82 -11.21 24.66
CA ASN A 172 -10.87 -11.34 23.64
C ASN A 172 -10.92 -10.17 22.65
N ARG A 173 -9.97 -9.23 22.71
CA ARG A 173 -9.91 -8.08 21.81
C ARG A 173 -8.89 -8.32 20.70
N ALA A 174 -9.31 -8.17 19.46
CA ALA A 174 -8.43 -8.04 18.31
C ALA A 174 -8.35 -6.58 17.84
N THR A 175 -7.14 -6.11 17.59
CA THR A 175 -6.86 -4.86 16.88
C THR A 175 -5.98 -5.18 15.68
N ARG A 176 -6.36 -4.67 14.51
CA ARG A 176 -5.68 -4.91 13.22
C ARG A 176 -5.44 -3.58 12.54
N GLY A 177 -4.31 -3.45 11.87
CA GLY A 177 -4.05 -2.26 11.06
C GLY A 177 -2.67 -2.25 10.42
N CYS A 178 -2.24 -1.06 10.00
CA CYS A 178 -0.96 -0.84 9.37
C CYS A 178 0.13 -0.45 10.39
N ALA A 179 1.33 -1.02 10.21
CA ALA A 179 2.57 -0.64 10.89
C ALA A 179 3.48 0.08 9.88
N ILE A 180 3.31 1.40 9.81
CA ILE A 180 3.89 2.31 8.81
C ILE A 180 5.16 3.01 9.28
N ASP A 181 5.56 2.81 10.53
CA ASP A 181 6.82 3.33 11.06
C ASP A 181 7.55 2.31 11.95
N LEU A 182 8.82 2.60 12.24
CA LEU A 182 9.67 1.70 13.01
C LEU A 182 9.23 1.56 14.47
N VAL A 183 8.53 2.54 15.03
CA VAL A 183 8.04 2.49 16.42
C VAL A 183 6.93 1.45 16.51
N GLN A 184 5.94 1.52 15.62
CA GLN A 184 4.83 0.57 15.54
C GLN A 184 5.33 -0.85 15.26
N GLN A 185 6.28 -1.00 14.34
CA GLN A 185 6.87 -2.31 14.01
C GLN A 185 7.57 -2.92 15.22
N LYS A 186 8.38 -2.14 15.96
CA LYS A 186 9.06 -2.61 17.18
C LYS A 186 8.08 -2.91 18.31
N GLU A 187 7.05 -2.10 18.47
CA GLU A 187 6.01 -2.31 19.47
C GLU A 187 5.34 -3.67 19.24
N CYS A 188 4.92 -3.96 18.00
CA CYS A 188 4.35 -5.25 17.66
C CYS A 188 5.34 -6.40 17.89
N LEU A 189 6.57 -6.29 17.39
CA LEU A 189 7.60 -7.34 17.56
C LEU A 189 7.98 -7.59 19.02
N SER A 190 7.78 -6.61 19.92
CA SER A 190 8.03 -6.75 21.36
C SER A 190 6.90 -7.48 22.10
N ASN A 191 5.74 -7.68 21.46
CA ASN A 191 4.56 -8.29 22.04
C ASN A 191 4.31 -9.68 21.41
N ASN A 192 4.34 -10.75 22.21
CA ASN A 192 4.12 -12.12 21.74
C ASN A 192 2.68 -12.40 21.26
N ARG A 193 1.75 -11.46 21.48
CA ARG A 193 0.37 -11.47 20.99
C ARG A 193 0.19 -10.63 19.73
N CYS A 194 1.27 -10.12 19.15
CA CYS A 194 1.24 -9.35 17.93
C CYS A 194 2.03 -10.05 16.82
N SER A 195 1.47 -10.06 15.61
CA SER A 195 2.11 -10.63 14.42
C SER A 195 2.12 -9.61 13.30
N LEU A 196 3.23 -9.55 12.57
CA LEU A 196 3.38 -8.74 11.34
C LEU A 196 3.33 -9.63 10.11
N CYS A 197 2.75 -9.12 9.03
CA CYS A 197 2.81 -9.72 7.70
C CYS A 197 2.98 -8.63 6.63
N SER A 198 3.51 -9.00 5.46
CA SER A 198 3.70 -8.09 4.34
C SER A 198 2.44 -8.03 3.48
N PRO A 199 1.87 -6.84 3.19
CA PRO A 199 0.71 -6.71 2.32
C PRO A 199 1.02 -6.92 0.83
N SER A 200 2.29 -6.89 0.43
CA SER A 200 2.70 -6.90 -0.99
C SER A 200 2.26 -8.16 -1.76
N ASP A 201 2.08 -9.28 -1.07
CA ASP A 201 1.68 -10.55 -1.70
C ASP A 201 0.16 -10.78 -1.61
N ILE A 202 -0.47 -10.35 -0.52
CA ILE A 202 -1.89 -10.59 -0.21
C ILE A 202 -2.45 -9.38 0.54
N GLY A 203 -3.38 -8.66 -0.08
CA GLY A 203 -4.13 -7.59 0.56
C GLY A 203 -4.92 -8.13 1.77
N GLY A 204 -4.75 -7.48 2.93
CA GLY A 204 -5.33 -7.97 4.18
C GLY A 204 -4.67 -9.25 4.69
N CYS A 205 -3.35 -9.39 4.55
CA CYS A 205 -2.62 -10.55 5.08
C CYS A 205 -2.81 -10.77 6.60
N ASN A 206 -3.26 -9.73 7.31
CA ASN A 206 -3.51 -9.73 8.75
C ASN A 206 -4.94 -10.17 9.11
N ARG A 207 -5.55 -11.10 8.36
CA ARG A 207 -6.84 -11.72 8.74
C ARG A 207 -6.68 -12.70 9.91
N ASP A 208 -5.55 -13.38 9.98
CA ASP A 208 -5.22 -14.31 11.05
C ASP A 208 -4.18 -13.73 12.03
N PRO A 209 -4.07 -14.29 13.25
CA PRO A 209 -5.03 -15.21 13.88
C PRO A 209 -6.37 -14.53 14.21
N LYS A 210 -7.43 -15.31 14.40
CA LYS A 210 -8.72 -14.88 14.96
C LYS A 210 -8.71 -15.09 16.48
N VAL A 211 -9.53 -14.33 17.21
CA VAL A 211 -9.69 -14.51 18.66
C VAL A 211 -10.33 -15.88 18.90
N THR A 212 -9.66 -16.74 19.68
CA THR A 212 -10.26 -18.00 20.11
C THR A 212 -11.20 -17.74 21.27
N THR A 213 -12.44 -18.22 21.18
CA THR A 213 -13.38 -18.21 22.32
C THR A 213 -13.05 -19.36 23.27
N ASP A 214 -11.82 -19.40 23.79
CA ASP A 214 -11.44 -20.41 24.77
C ASP A 214 -11.37 -19.77 26.16
N ASP A 215 -12.40 -20.08 26.95
CA ASP A 215 -12.52 -19.88 28.41
C ASP A 215 -11.50 -20.75 29.18
N SER A 216 -10.28 -20.90 28.68
CA SER A 216 -9.26 -21.73 29.30
C SER A 216 -7.88 -21.18 28.98
N GLY A 217 -7.35 -20.44 29.96
CA GLY A 217 -5.93 -20.11 30.01
C GLY A 217 -5.10 -21.38 29.84
N SER A 218 -4.26 -21.39 28.82
CA SER A 218 -3.16 -22.32 28.68
C SER A 218 -2.09 -21.64 27.83
N ASP A 219 -1.13 -21.04 28.52
CA ASP A 219 0.20 -20.80 27.97
C ASP A 219 0.76 -22.13 27.47
N GLY A 220 0.92 -22.27 26.16
CA GLY A 220 1.35 -23.52 25.54
C GLY A 220 2.07 -23.27 24.23
N SER A 221 3.38 -23.03 24.33
CA SER A 221 4.32 -23.10 23.22
C SER A 221 4.21 -24.46 22.52
N SER A 222 4.01 -24.46 21.21
CA SER A 222 4.31 -25.65 20.39
C SER A 222 4.85 -25.23 19.02
N SER A 223 6.18 -25.11 19.00
CA SER A 223 7.02 -25.16 17.81
C SER A 223 6.78 -26.49 17.07
N SER A 224 6.33 -26.42 15.83
CA SER A 224 6.24 -27.60 14.96
C SER A 224 7.45 -27.64 14.03
N GLY A 225 8.54 -28.23 14.54
CA GLY A 225 9.66 -28.68 13.72
C GLY A 225 9.37 -30.09 13.21
N GLY A 226 9.03 -30.23 11.93
CA GLY A 226 8.83 -31.52 11.28
C GLY A 226 10.12 -32.04 10.66
N GLY A 227 10.85 -32.88 11.40
CA GLY A 227 11.91 -33.74 10.86
C GLY A 227 11.33 -35.09 10.46
N GLY A 228 11.47 -35.48 9.19
CA GLY A 228 11.17 -36.82 8.70
C GLY A 228 12.41 -37.45 8.10
N SER A 229 12.85 -38.59 8.64
CA SER A 229 13.97 -39.39 8.13
C SER A 229 13.48 -40.69 7.50
N GLY A 230 14.04 -40.99 6.31
CA GLY A 230 14.45 -42.34 5.90
C GLY A 230 13.44 -43.22 5.16
N SER A 231 13.75 -43.60 3.92
CA SER A 231 14.27 -44.94 3.61
C SER A 231 14.64 -45.09 2.14
N ASP A 232 15.80 -45.70 1.92
CA ASP A 232 16.44 -46.04 0.66
C ASP A 232 15.75 -47.20 -0.10
N SER A 233 15.87 -47.17 -1.44
CA SER A 233 16.19 -48.36 -2.24
C SER A 233 16.54 -47.93 -3.67
N GLY A 234 17.75 -48.23 -4.12
CA GLY A 234 18.30 -47.82 -5.42
C GLY A 234 18.34 -48.91 -6.48
N SER A 235 18.82 -48.53 -7.67
CA SER A 235 19.64 -49.28 -8.66
C SER A 235 19.75 -48.38 -9.91
N SER A 236 20.90 -47.79 -10.27
CA SER A 236 22.14 -48.34 -10.87
C SER A 236 22.14 -48.38 -12.41
N SER A 237 22.89 -47.45 -13.01
CA SER A 237 23.75 -47.57 -14.23
C SER A 237 24.17 -46.15 -14.62
N GLY A 238 25.40 -45.75 -14.85
CA GLY A 238 26.66 -46.41 -15.14
C GLY A 238 27.42 -45.46 -16.08
N GLY A 239 28.63 -45.04 -15.72
CA GLY A 239 29.44 -44.13 -16.55
C GLY A 239 30.77 -43.84 -15.88
N ALA A 240 31.83 -44.42 -16.42
CA ALA A 240 33.13 -44.61 -15.79
C ALA A 240 34.18 -43.57 -16.21
N ASN A 241 35.18 -43.42 -15.31
CA ASN A 241 36.59 -43.08 -15.51
C ASN A 241 36.93 -41.69 -16.10
N GLY A 242 37.91 -40.94 -15.60
CA GLY A 242 39.03 -41.27 -14.70
C GLY A 242 40.25 -40.49 -15.19
N GLY A 243 40.94 -39.76 -14.29
CA GLY A 243 42.13 -38.99 -14.63
C GLY A 243 42.73 -38.28 -13.42
N SER A 244 43.67 -38.98 -12.77
CA SER A 244 44.64 -38.56 -11.75
C SER A 244 45.55 -37.40 -12.25
N ASP A 245 46.41 -36.71 -11.51
CA ASP A 245 46.87 -36.70 -10.13
C ASP A 245 47.77 -35.45 -9.95
N SER A 246 47.94 -35.01 -8.70
CA SER A 246 49.15 -34.37 -8.11
C SER A 246 49.79 -33.10 -8.70
N GLY A 247 50.08 -32.12 -7.83
CA GLY A 247 51.05 -31.06 -8.14
C GLY A 247 51.11 -29.88 -7.16
N THR A 248 51.87 -30.04 -6.08
CA THR A 248 52.33 -29.02 -5.12
C THR A 248 52.98 -27.77 -5.74
N GLY A 249 52.85 -26.61 -5.08
CA GLY A 249 53.71 -25.45 -5.37
C GLY A 249 53.45 -24.22 -4.50
N SER A 250 54.21 -24.07 -3.42
CA SER A 250 54.35 -22.84 -2.62
C SER A 250 54.94 -21.69 -3.44
N GLY A 251 54.55 -20.45 -3.15
CA GLY A 251 55.17 -19.27 -3.75
C GLY A 251 54.79 -17.98 -3.03
N SER A 252 55.61 -17.60 -2.05
CA SER A 252 55.63 -16.27 -1.42
C SER A 252 56.12 -15.21 -2.41
N GLY A 253 55.58 -13.99 -2.35
CA GLY A 253 56.06 -12.86 -3.15
C GLY A 253 55.55 -11.51 -2.62
N THR A 254 56.42 -10.85 -1.86
CA THR A 254 56.38 -9.46 -1.38
C THR A 254 56.67 -8.44 -2.50
N GLY A 255 56.16 -7.21 -2.35
CA GLY A 255 56.58 -6.01 -3.10
C GLY A 255 55.53 -4.89 -2.93
N ASP A 256 55.61 -4.00 -1.94
CA ASP A 256 56.46 -2.80 -1.76
C ASP A 256 56.33 -1.69 -2.82
N GLY A 257 56.15 -0.45 -2.30
CA GLY A 257 56.36 0.84 -2.96
C GLY A 257 55.09 1.50 -3.50
N GLY A 258 54.73 2.74 -3.19
CA GLY A 258 55.46 3.83 -2.55
C GLY A 258 54.78 5.16 -2.90
N SER A 259 54.82 6.09 -1.96
CA SER A 259 54.10 7.36 -1.83
C SER A 259 54.36 8.44 -2.89
N SER A 260 53.52 9.49 -2.88
CA SER A 260 53.85 10.96 -2.86
C SER A 260 52.75 11.75 -3.61
N SER A 261 51.92 12.61 -3.00
CA SER A 261 52.12 13.90 -2.29
C SER A 261 52.01 15.14 -3.19
N GLY A 262 51.23 16.13 -2.71
CA GLY A 262 51.24 17.55 -3.14
C GLY A 262 50.14 17.88 -4.14
N GLY A 263 49.30 18.92 -3.98
CA GLY A 263 49.35 20.07 -3.10
C GLY A 263 49.01 21.31 -3.93
N SER A 264 47.95 22.03 -3.55
CA SER A 264 47.74 23.49 -3.62
C SER A 264 46.38 23.80 -3.02
#